data_AF-A0A1H3NN36-F1
#
_entry.id   AF-A0A1H3NN36-F1
#
_cell.length_a   1.000
_cell.length_b   1.000
_cell.length_c   1.000
_cell.angle_alpha   90.00
_cell.angle_beta   90.00
_cell.angle_gamma   90.00
#
_symmetry.space_group_name_H-M   'P 1'
#
loop_
_entity.id
_entity.type
_entity.pdbx_description
1 polymer ?
#
loop_
_entity_poly.entity_id
_entity_poly.type
_entity_poly.pdbx_seq_one_letter_code
_entity_poly.pdbx_strand_id
1 'polypeptide(L)'
;MTGLLITLGDQKAVLFYLGFLPGFLNLSSLSAMDIAMVAAITVMAVGGVKLAYAYAASKAGQMCVGNSGRALNTLAACILFMAGGWIIIRV
;
A
#
# COMPACT_ATOMS: atom_id res chain seq x y z
N MET A 1 16.47 0.39 2.43
CA MET A 1 15.71 0.51 1.16
C MET A 1 14.76 -0.66 0.93
N THR A 2 15.08 -1.88 1.37
CA THR A 2 14.26 -3.09 1.15
C THR A 2 12.78 -2.93 1.54
N GLY A 3 12.46 -2.31 2.68
CA GLY A 3 11.06 -2.10 3.10
C GLY A 3 10.26 -1.20 2.16
N LEU A 4 10.85 -0.11 1.65
CA LEU A 4 10.20 0.78 0.68
C LEU A 4 9.89 0.06 -0.64
N LEU A 5 10.84 -0.74 -1.13
CA LEU A 5 10.66 -1.52 -2.36
C LEU A 5 9.55 -2.56 -2.22
N ILE A 6 9.46 -3.22 -1.05
CA ILE A 6 8.36 -4.15 -0.75
C ILE A 6 7.00 -3.42 -0.74
N THR A 7 6.92 -2.22 -0.16
CA THR A 7 5.68 -1.44 -0.15
C THR A 7 5.30 -0.90 -1.53
N LEU A 8 6.29 -0.53 -2.37
CA LEU A 8 6.04 -0.09 -3.74
C LEU A 8 5.59 -1.26 -4.63
N GLY A 9 6.15 -2.46 -4.44
CA GLY A 9 5.76 -3.70 -5.13
C GLY A 9 4.42 -4.32 -4.68
N ASP A 10 3.51 -3.51 -4.13
CA ASP A 10 2.21 -3.95 -3.65
C ASP A 10 1.30 -4.39 -4.80
N GLN A 11 1.31 -5.70 -5.09
CA GLN A 11 0.49 -6.32 -6.12
C GLN A 11 -1.02 -6.09 -5.90
N LYS A 12 -1.46 -5.93 -4.64
CA LYS A 12 -2.89 -5.72 -4.32
C LYS A 12 -3.36 -4.39 -4.90
N ALA A 13 -2.59 -3.32 -4.74
CA ALA A 13 -2.91 -2.02 -5.32
C ALA A 13 -2.96 -2.07 -6.85
N VAL A 14 -2.01 -2.77 -7.49
CA VAL A 14 -1.98 -2.92 -8.95
C VAL A 14 -3.24 -3.63 -9.46
N LEU A 15 -3.58 -4.77 -8.87
CA LEU A 15 -4.78 -5.52 -9.25
C LEU A 15 -6.06 -4.73 -8.98
N PHE A 16 -6.11 -3.96 -7.89
CA PHE A 16 -7.22 -3.06 -7.59
C PHE A 16 -7.41 -2.01 -8.69
N TYR A 17 -6.35 -1.31 -9.12
CA TYR A 17 -6.46 -0.30 -10.17
C TYR A 17 -6.80 -0.91 -11.54
N LEU A 18 -6.27 -2.09 -11.87
CA LEU A 18 -6.62 -2.77 -13.13
C LEU A 18 -8.12 -3.12 -13.21
N GLY A 19 -8.73 -3.54 -12.09
CA GLY A 19 -10.17 -3.84 -12.03
C GLY A 19 -11.05 -2.60 -11.87
N PHE A 20 -10.54 -1.56 -11.20
CA PHE A 20 -11.32 -0.37 -10.83
C PHE A 20 -11.33 0.69 -11.95
N LEU A 21 -10.18 0.98 -12.56
CA LEU A 21 -10.02 2.06 -13.55
C LEU A 21 -10.98 1.97 -14.76
N PRO A 22 -11.25 0.78 -15.36
CA PRO A 22 -12.22 0.66 -16.45
C PRO A 22 -13.65 1.06 -16.08
N GLY A 23 -13.99 1.08 -14.78
CA GLY A 23 -15.30 1.53 -14.29
C GLY A 23 -15.48 3.05 -14.32
N PHE A 24 -14.38 3.82 -14.45
CA PHE A 24 -14.40 5.29 -14.44
C PHE A 24 -13.94 5.89 -15.77
N LEU A 25 -13.11 5.17 -16.52
CA LEU A 25 -12.53 5.64 -17.78
C LEU A 25 -12.83 4.64 -18.90
N ASN A 26 -13.28 5.16 -20.04
CA ASN A 26 -13.38 4.36 -21.25
C ASN A 26 -11.99 4.12 -21.83
N LEU A 27 -11.43 2.94 -21.55
CA LEU A 27 -10.07 2.60 -21.96
C LEU A 27 -9.89 2.51 -23.49
N SER A 28 -10.98 2.30 -24.24
CA SER A 28 -10.95 2.20 -25.71
C SER A 28 -10.85 3.55 -26.41
N SER A 29 -11.06 4.66 -25.70
CA SER A 29 -11.02 6.02 -26.25
C SER A 29 -9.95 6.90 -25.61
N LEU A 30 -9.05 6.33 -24.79
CA LEU A 30 -7.97 7.08 -24.15
C LEU A 30 -6.87 7.44 -25.16
N SER A 31 -6.47 8.71 -25.16
CA SER A 31 -5.26 9.16 -25.83
C SER A 31 -4.01 8.83 -24.99
N ALA A 32 -2.83 8.80 -25.62
CA ALA A 32 -1.56 8.63 -24.93
C ALA A 32 -1.32 9.72 -23.86
N MET A 33 -1.83 10.93 -24.10
CA MET A 33 -1.74 12.03 -23.14
C MET A 33 -2.60 11.79 -21.89
N ASP A 34 -3.78 11.21 -22.04
CA ASP A 34 -4.68 10.87 -20.92
C ASP A 34 -4.05 9.78 -20.05
N ILE A 35 -3.43 8.78 -20.68
CA ILE A 35 -2.69 7.71 -19.97
C ILE A 35 -1.54 8.33 -19.15
N ALA A 36 -0.77 9.25 -19.74
CA ALA A 36 0.31 9.92 -19.03
C ALA A 36 -0.19 10.73 -17.83
N MET A 37 -1.33 11.42 -17.97
CA MET A 37 -1.94 12.15 -16.85
C MET A 37 -2.41 11.21 -15.74
N VAL A 38 -3.14 10.15 -16.08
CA VAL A 38 -3.61 9.15 -15.10
C VAL A 38 -2.42 8.50 -14.39
N ALA A 39 -1.37 8.14 -15.13
CA ALA A 39 -0.15 7.58 -14.54
C ALA A 39 0.52 8.57 -13.58
N ALA A 40 0.69 9.84 -13.99
CA ALA A 40 1.29 10.87 -13.15
C ALA A 40 0.49 11.11 -11.86
N ILE A 41 -0.84 11.21 -11.97
CA ILE A 41 -1.74 11.37 -10.82
C ILE A 41 -1.64 10.15 -9.90
N THR A 42 -1.62 8.94 -10.45
CA THR A 42 -1.53 7.70 -9.68
C THR A 42 -0.19 7.60 -8.94
N VAL A 43 0.92 7.92 -9.61
CA VAL A 43 2.25 7.95 -8.99
C VAL A 43 2.31 8.99 -7.88
N MET A 44 1.77 10.18 -8.09
CA MET A 44 1.75 11.22 -7.07
C MET A 44 0.87 10.83 -5.87
N ALA A 45 -0.33 10.33 -6.12
CA ALA A 45 -1.29 9.97 -5.08
C ALA A 45 -0.80 8.75 -4.28
N VAL A 46 -0.45 7.65 -4.95
CA VAL A 46 -0.07 6.40 -4.27
C VAL A 46 1.38 6.45 -3.81
N GLY A 47 2.28 6.86 -4.68
CA GLY A 47 3.71 6.96 -4.39
C GLY A 47 4.01 8.03 -3.35
N GLY A 48 3.39 9.22 -3.46
CA GLY A 48 3.57 10.30 -2.48
C GLY A 48 3.16 9.89 -1.07
N VAL A 49 1.99 9.26 -0.93
CA VAL A 49 1.53 8.76 0.37
C VAL A 49 2.44 7.65 0.91
N LYS A 50 2.86 6.69 0.07
CA LYS A 50 3.82 5.64 0.49
C LYS A 50 5.17 6.21 0.95
N LEU A 51 5.67 7.25 0.27
CA LEU A 51 6.90 7.95 0.66
C LEU A 51 6.72 8.72 1.98
N ALA A 52 5.57 9.37 2.17
CA ALA A 52 5.25 10.04 3.44
C ALA A 52 5.22 9.04 4.61
N TYR A 53 4.59 7.88 4.42
CA TYR A 53 4.63 6.79 5.39
C TYR A 53 6.05 6.27 5.64
N ALA A 54 6.85 6.09 4.60
CA ALA A 54 8.23 5.64 4.74
C ALA A 54 9.07 6.66 5.54
N TYR A 55 8.86 7.95 5.31
CA TYR A 55 9.51 9.02 6.09
C TYR A 55 9.07 9.00 7.56
N ALA A 56 7.76 8.92 7.81
CA ALA A 56 7.23 8.83 9.18
C ALA A 56 7.74 7.57 9.90
N ALA A 57 7.79 6.43 9.21
CA ALA A 57 8.31 5.17 9.74
C ALA A 57 9.81 5.26 10.05
N SER A 58 10.60 5.96 9.23
CA SER A 58 12.02 6.20 9.51
C SER A 58 12.22 6.98 10.82
N LYS A 59 11.39 8.01 11.05
CA LYS A 59 11.43 8.81 12.28
C LYS A 59 10.93 8.02 13.50
N ALA A 60 9.79 7.34 13.35
CA ALA A 60 9.20 6.54 14.43
C ALA A 60 10.08 5.31 14.77
N GLY A 61 10.77 4.74 13.79
CA GLY A 61 11.66 3.60 13.99
C GLY A 61 12.82 3.91 14.95
N GLN A 62 13.28 5.16 15.00
CA GLN A 62 14.30 5.58 15.97
C GLN A 62 13.75 5.66 17.40
N MET A 63 12.45 5.93 17.56
CA MET A 63 11.77 5.96 18.87
C MET A 63 11.33 4.56 19.33
N CYS A 64 11.05 3.66 18.39
CA CYS A 64 10.58 2.30 18.63
C CYS A 64 11.73 1.27 18.74
N VAL A 65 12.81 1.62 19.43
CA VAL A 65 13.94 0.69 19.68
C VAL A 65 13.72 -0.06 21.01
N GLY A 66 13.94 -1.38 21.02
CA GLY A 66 13.83 -2.21 22.22
C GLY A 66 12.45 -2.85 22.46
N ASN A 67 11.93 -2.76 23.69
CA ASN A 67 10.71 -3.47 24.10
C ASN A 67 9.45 -2.96 23.37
N SER A 68 9.35 -1.66 23.07
CA SER A 68 8.22 -1.08 22.34
C SER A 68 8.10 -1.60 20.91
N GLY A 69 9.22 -1.82 20.21
CA GLY A 69 9.22 -2.41 18.87
C GLY A 69 8.75 -3.86 18.87
N ARG A 70 9.14 -4.64 19.89
CA ARG A 70 8.67 -6.03 20.08
C ARG A 70 7.17 -6.07 20.38
N ALA A 71 6.68 -5.21 21.28
CA ALA A 71 5.26 -5.11 21.60
C ALA A 71 4.42 -4.78 20.36
N LEU A 72 4.86 -3.80 19.54
CA LEU A 72 4.20 -3.45 18.28
C LEU A 72 4.18 -4.61 17.29
N ASN A 73 5.28 -5.34 17.15
CA ASN A 73 5.35 -6.50 16.26
C ASN A 73 4.43 -7.64 16.72
N THR A 74 4.36 -7.91 18.03
CA THR A 74 3.45 -8.93 18.59
C THR A 74 1.99 -8.52 18.41
N LEU A 75 1.64 -7.24 18.62
CA LEU A 75 0.30 -6.73 18.37
C LEU A 75 -0.08 -6.85 16.89
N ALA A 76 0.83 -6.47 15.97
CA ALA A 76 0.61 -6.62 14.54
C ALA A 76 0.37 -8.09 14.15
N ALA A 77 1.16 -9.02 14.70
CA ALA A 77 0.98 -10.45 14.48
C ALA A 77 -0.39 -10.94 14.99
N CYS A 78 -0.80 -10.56 16.20
CA CYS A 78 -2.11 -10.94 16.75
C CYS A 78 -3.26 -10.42 15.87
N ILE A 79 -3.20 -9.17 15.42
CA ILE A 79 -4.22 -8.58 14.53
C ILE A 79 -4.31 -9.34 13.21
N LEU A 80 -3.15 -9.65 12.60
CA LEU A 80 -3.10 -10.41 11.34
C LEU A 80 -3.64 -11.83 11.50
N PHE A 81 -3.29 -12.53 12.58
CA PHE A 81 -3.82 -13.86 12.88
C PHE A 81 -5.33 -13.82 13.11
N MET A 82 -5.84 -12.84 13.85
CA MET A 82 -7.28 -12.68 14.08
C MET A 82 -8.02 -12.40 12.76
N ALA A 83 -7.51 -11.48 11.93
CA ALA A 83 -8.11 -11.17 10.64
C ALA A 83 -8.11 -12.38 9.70
N GLY A 84 -6.99 -13.09 9.60
CA GLY A 84 -6.87 -14.31 8.79
C GLY A 84 -7.79 -15.42 9.26
N GLY A 85 -7.82 -15.69 10.57
CA GLY A 85 -8.71 -16.68 11.18
C GLY A 85 -10.18 -16.33 10.97
N TRP A 86 -10.55 -15.05 11.10
CA TRP A 86 -11.92 -14.62 10.86
C TRP A 86 -12.36 -14.83 9.41
N ILE A 87 -11.51 -14.51 8.44
CA ILE A 87 -11.82 -14.75 7.02
C ILE A 87 -12.05 -16.24 6.77
N ILE A 88 -11.22 -17.14 7.32
CA ILE A 88 -11.37 -18.59 7.14
C ILE A 88 -12.67 -19.11 7.75
N ILE A 89 -13.11 -18.57 8.89
CA ILE A 89 -14.36 -18.99 9.55
C ILE A 89 -15.59 -18.46 8.79
N ARG A 90 -15.47 -17.29 8.15
CA ARG A 90 -16.57 -16.59 7.48
C ARG A 90 -16.72 -17.00 6.00
N VAL A 91 -15.67 -17.54 5.38
CA VAL A 91 -15.66 -18.16 4.04
C VAL A 91 -16.18 -19.59 4.15
#